data_AF-A0A511DI42-F1
#
_entry.id   AF-A0A511DI42-F1
#
_cell.length_a   1.000
_cell.length_b   1.000
_cell.length_c   1.000
_cell.angle_alpha   90.00
_cell.angle_beta   90.00
_cell.angle_gamma   90.00
#
_symmetry.space_group_name_H-M   'P 1'
#
loop_
_entity.id
_entity.type
_entity.pdbx_description
1 polymer ?
#
loop_
_entity_poly.entity_id
_entity_poly.type
_entity_poly.pdbx_seq_one_letter_code
_entity_poly.pdbx_strand_id
1 'polypeptide(L)'
;MEPTTSGDPAPAPHGGVPMIPLIPRGAALDAPAIAAAVAARARRSGSHALPVAMLVRLGELRRRHGAGHPFLDAYLGCVLARHEGRFHNRTYLALPLLERVQAAAGLGPDRFAALLLADVVRFERRAAGPDLPDPATRRKRIRHALRFVAASHDPPVTADDEVDAVPLPALPTDELATWFALSVQRVSARHDEYFFIRALQAHEMVFTTLADEMVAATAALRAGRADEAVAHLERAERVFARAAMLFRLVATLRVDAFLDFREHTEGASAIQSEQYKRFEAACARPGSARLNSAAFANVPRVRAAVEAGEDTLSAARLEAVPDTALGATERRALDRVLGRLESAHQRWKAAHHGLAVRMLGDAPGSGYTAGVPYLHACLSNRLFGDLAAS
;
A
#
# COMPACT_ATOMS: atom_id res chain seq x y z
N MET A 1 20.14 -55.23 45.96
CA MET A 1 19.74 -53.82 45.78
C MET A 1 20.66 -53.24 44.72
N GLU A 2 20.26 -53.36 43.45
CA GLU A 2 20.92 -52.69 42.32
C GLU A 2 20.35 -51.28 42.18
N PRO A 3 21.15 -50.27 41.80
CA PRO A 3 20.63 -48.94 41.51
C PRO A 3 20.20 -48.87 40.04
N THR A 4 18.94 -48.53 39.81
CA THR A 4 18.36 -48.23 38.49
C THR A 4 18.76 -46.81 38.06
N THR A 5 19.58 -46.70 37.01
CA THR A 5 19.85 -45.43 36.33
C THR A 5 18.76 -45.15 35.29
N SER A 6 17.89 -44.19 35.55
CA SER A 6 16.95 -43.64 34.56
C SER A 6 17.70 -42.73 33.58
N GLY A 7 17.87 -43.19 32.34
CA GLY A 7 18.39 -42.37 31.26
C GLY A 7 17.31 -41.43 30.71
N ASP A 8 17.57 -40.13 30.76
CA ASP A 8 16.79 -39.14 30.00
C ASP A 8 16.96 -39.37 28.48
N PRO A 9 15.90 -39.29 27.68
CA PRO A 9 16.01 -39.41 26.24
C PRO A 9 16.68 -38.16 25.66
N ALA A 10 17.75 -38.39 24.88
CA ALA A 10 18.42 -37.34 24.12
C ALA A 10 17.43 -36.59 23.20
N PRO A 11 17.58 -35.26 23.04
CA PRO A 11 16.71 -34.49 22.15
C PRO A 11 16.86 -34.97 20.71
N ALA A 12 15.73 -35.19 20.04
CA ALA A 12 15.68 -35.56 18.64
C ALA A 12 16.41 -34.52 17.76
N PRO A 13 17.17 -34.96 16.75
CA PRO A 13 17.91 -34.04 15.88
C PRO A 13 16.93 -33.12 15.15
N HIS A 14 17.19 -31.82 15.21
CA HIS A 14 16.50 -30.80 14.43
C HIS A 14 16.39 -31.25 12.97
N GLY A 15 15.16 -31.46 12.49
CA GLY A 15 14.89 -31.78 11.10
C GLY A 15 15.58 -30.76 10.19
N GLY A 16 16.42 -31.28 9.28
CA GLY A 16 17.29 -30.49 8.42
C GLY A 16 16.54 -29.36 7.73
N VAL A 17 17.11 -28.15 7.78
CA VAL A 17 16.63 -27.00 7.02
C VAL A 17 16.65 -27.39 5.54
N PRO A 18 15.54 -27.38 4.79
CA PRO A 18 15.60 -27.56 3.36
C PRO A 18 16.45 -26.42 2.78
N MET A 19 17.64 -26.76 2.30
CA MET A 19 18.49 -25.80 1.63
C MET A 19 17.75 -25.28 0.41
N ILE A 20 17.79 -23.96 0.16
CA ILE A 20 17.53 -23.46 -1.20
C ILE A 20 18.42 -24.30 -2.12
N PRO A 21 17.87 -24.97 -3.16
CA PRO A 21 18.67 -25.80 -4.05
C PRO A 21 19.87 -24.99 -4.55
N LEU A 22 21.06 -25.55 -4.37
CA LEU A 22 22.28 -24.94 -4.88
C LEU A 22 22.18 -25.01 -6.40
N ILE A 23 21.84 -23.90 -7.05
CA ILE A 23 21.65 -23.87 -8.50
C ILE A 23 23.03 -24.06 -9.14
N PRO A 24 23.26 -25.18 -9.88
CA PRO A 24 24.55 -25.43 -10.51
C PRO A 24 24.93 -24.28 -11.45
N ARG A 25 26.20 -23.93 -11.52
CA ARG A 25 26.70 -22.94 -12.49
C ARG A 25 26.35 -23.43 -13.90
N GLY A 26 25.53 -22.65 -14.63
CA GLY A 26 25.11 -22.96 -16.01
C GLY A 26 23.71 -23.56 -16.18
N ALA A 27 22.99 -23.89 -15.09
CA ALA A 27 21.58 -24.30 -15.19
C ALA A 27 20.67 -23.08 -15.42
N ALA A 28 19.58 -23.27 -16.18
CA ALA A 28 18.54 -22.25 -16.34
C ALA A 28 17.91 -21.92 -14.98
N LEU A 29 17.80 -20.63 -14.66
CA LEU A 29 17.27 -20.15 -13.39
C LEU A 29 15.74 -20.14 -13.44
N ASP A 30 15.09 -21.03 -12.67
CA ASP A 30 13.65 -20.95 -12.43
C ASP A 30 13.36 -19.89 -11.35
N ALA A 31 13.33 -18.63 -11.79
CA ALA A 31 13.10 -17.47 -10.92
C ALA A 31 11.80 -17.57 -10.09
N PRO A 32 10.63 -17.90 -10.68
CA PRO A 32 9.40 -18.10 -9.91
C PRO A 32 9.52 -19.21 -8.86
N ALA A 33 10.11 -20.37 -9.18
CA ALA A 33 10.24 -21.47 -8.22
C ALA A 33 11.13 -21.10 -7.01
N ILE A 34 12.24 -20.40 -7.26
CA ILE A 34 13.12 -19.89 -6.18
C ILE A 34 12.35 -18.94 -5.27
N ALA A 35 11.66 -17.96 -5.86
CA ALA A 35 10.90 -16.98 -5.09
C ALA A 35 9.75 -17.66 -4.30
N ALA A 36 9.09 -18.65 -4.90
CA ALA A 36 8.06 -19.45 -4.24
C ALA A 36 8.61 -20.26 -3.05
N ALA A 37 9.81 -20.83 -3.17
CA ALA A 37 10.47 -21.55 -2.07
C ALA A 37 10.81 -20.61 -0.89
N VAL A 38 11.35 -19.43 -1.19
CA VAL A 38 11.65 -18.40 -0.18
C VAL A 38 10.36 -17.93 0.50
N ALA A 39 9.32 -17.62 -0.28
CA ALA A 39 8.01 -17.22 0.24
C ALA A 39 7.37 -18.32 1.10
N ALA A 40 7.46 -19.59 0.70
CA ALA A 40 6.96 -20.71 1.49
C ALA A 40 7.64 -20.80 2.85
N ARG A 41 8.95 -20.54 2.93
CA ARG A 41 9.68 -20.48 4.21
C ARG A 41 9.26 -19.29 5.06
N ALA A 42 9.17 -18.10 4.45
CA ALA A 42 8.73 -16.88 5.13
C ALA A 42 7.29 -16.99 5.64
N ARG A 43 6.39 -17.68 4.92
CA ARG A 43 5.00 -17.88 5.36
C ARG A 43 4.87 -18.67 6.67
N ARG A 44 5.85 -19.52 7.01
CA ARG A 44 5.82 -20.35 8.23
C ARG A 44 6.36 -19.63 9.46
N SER A 45 7.38 -18.79 9.30
CA SER A 45 8.09 -18.16 10.43
C SER A 45 8.08 -16.64 10.40
N GLY A 46 7.49 -16.03 9.38
CA GLY A 46 7.75 -14.63 9.02
C GLY A 46 9.08 -14.46 8.28
N SER A 47 9.17 -13.42 7.44
CA SER A 47 10.41 -13.06 6.76
C SER A 47 11.51 -12.58 7.72
N HIS A 48 11.13 -12.07 8.90
CA HIS A 48 12.07 -11.64 9.94
C HIS A 48 12.95 -12.78 10.47
N ALA A 49 12.45 -14.02 10.43
CA ALA A 49 13.11 -15.20 10.97
C ALA A 49 13.85 -16.03 9.90
N LEU A 50 14.09 -15.47 8.71
CA LEU A 50 14.90 -16.14 7.70
C LEU A 50 16.36 -16.25 8.16
N PRO A 51 17.01 -17.43 8.07
CA PRO A 51 18.39 -17.59 8.53
C PRO A 51 19.38 -16.67 7.80
N VAL A 52 20.35 -16.09 8.52
CA VAL A 52 21.38 -15.22 7.92
C VAL A 52 22.12 -15.90 6.78
N ALA A 53 22.49 -17.19 6.93
CA ALA A 53 23.14 -17.95 5.87
C ALA A 53 22.29 -18.04 4.58
N MET A 54 20.96 -18.10 4.72
CA MET A 54 20.04 -18.08 3.58
C MET A 54 19.99 -16.68 2.94
N LEU A 55 19.95 -15.62 3.74
CA LEU A 55 19.95 -14.24 3.27
C LEU A 55 21.24 -13.90 2.50
N VAL A 56 22.41 -14.34 2.99
CA VAL A 56 23.69 -14.18 2.28
C VAL A 56 23.66 -14.85 0.90
N ARG A 57 23.16 -16.10 0.83
CA ARG A 57 23.02 -16.84 -0.44
C ARG A 57 22.03 -16.17 -1.40
N LEU A 58 20.91 -15.66 -0.89
CA LEU A 58 19.95 -14.90 -1.70
C LEU A 58 20.56 -13.60 -2.23
N GLY A 59 21.39 -12.92 -1.43
CA GLY A 59 22.15 -11.75 -1.86
C GLY A 59 23.14 -12.06 -2.99
N GLU A 60 23.87 -13.17 -2.88
CA GLU A 60 24.72 -13.65 -3.98
C GLU A 60 23.93 -13.98 -5.24
N LEU A 61 22.80 -14.68 -5.09
CA LEU A 61 21.93 -15.04 -6.20
C LEU A 61 21.39 -13.78 -6.90
N ARG A 62 20.92 -12.80 -6.15
CA ARG A 62 20.48 -11.50 -6.68
C ARG A 62 21.61 -10.79 -7.43
N ARG A 63 22.83 -10.74 -6.88
CA ARG A 63 23.99 -10.11 -7.56
C ARG A 63 24.36 -10.81 -8.87
N ARG A 64 24.30 -12.16 -8.91
CA ARG A 64 24.67 -12.94 -10.10
C ARG A 64 23.60 -12.90 -11.19
N HIS A 65 22.32 -12.91 -10.83
CA HIS A 65 21.22 -13.15 -11.77
C HIS A 65 20.18 -12.04 -11.85
N GLY A 66 20.12 -11.13 -10.87
CA GLY A 66 19.04 -10.13 -10.77
C GLY A 66 18.91 -9.25 -12.01
N ALA A 67 20.02 -8.83 -12.61
CA ALA A 67 20.00 -8.00 -13.82
C ALA A 67 19.27 -8.67 -15.00
N GLY A 68 19.32 -10.00 -15.11
CA GLY A 68 18.62 -10.76 -16.15
C GLY A 68 17.18 -11.13 -15.80
N HIS A 69 16.75 -10.93 -14.55
CA HIS A 69 15.42 -11.32 -14.07
C HIS A 69 14.78 -10.19 -13.24
N PRO A 70 14.15 -9.19 -13.88
CA PRO A 70 13.66 -7.99 -13.19
C PRO A 70 12.64 -8.25 -12.08
N PHE A 71 11.77 -9.25 -12.23
CA PHE A 71 10.82 -9.64 -11.18
C PHE A 71 11.53 -10.28 -9.99
N LEU A 72 12.50 -11.16 -10.25
CA LEU A 72 13.29 -11.78 -9.19
C LEU A 72 14.15 -10.77 -8.46
N ASP A 73 14.79 -9.83 -9.16
CA ASP A 73 15.57 -8.76 -8.54
C ASP A 73 14.71 -7.91 -7.61
N ALA A 74 13.53 -7.50 -8.06
CA ALA A 74 12.59 -6.73 -7.25
C ALA A 74 12.11 -7.53 -6.03
N TYR A 75 11.77 -8.80 -6.21
CA TYR A 75 11.37 -9.71 -5.14
C TYR A 75 12.46 -9.84 -4.08
N LEU A 76 13.67 -10.25 -4.49
CA LEU A 76 14.81 -10.44 -3.59
C LEU A 76 15.28 -9.14 -2.96
N GLY A 77 15.21 -8.03 -3.69
CA GLY A 77 15.54 -6.71 -3.16
C GLY A 77 14.65 -6.31 -1.98
N CYS A 78 13.40 -6.76 -1.95
CA CYS A 78 12.48 -6.58 -0.82
C CYS A 78 12.74 -7.59 0.30
N VAL A 79 12.95 -8.88 -0.02
CA VAL A 79 13.27 -9.92 0.97
C VAL A 79 14.54 -9.58 1.76
N LEU A 80 15.57 -9.08 1.06
CA LEU A 80 16.86 -8.72 1.64
C LEU A 80 16.86 -7.33 2.30
N ALA A 81 15.81 -6.55 2.14
CA ALA A 81 15.80 -5.14 2.54
C ALA A 81 16.17 -4.94 4.01
N ARG A 82 15.65 -5.78 4.92
CA ARG A 82 16.00 -5.72 6.35
C ARG A 82 17.45 -6.10 6.63
N HIS A 83 17.90 -7.19 6.02
CA HIS A 83 19.27 -7.67 6.18
C HIS A 83 20.29 -6.62 5.71
N GLU A 84 19.94 -5.85 4.69
CA GLU A 84 20.80 -4.84 4.07
C GLU A 84 20.58 -3.42 4.63
N GLY A 85 19.80 -3.24 5.70
CA GLY A 85 19.55 -1.92 6.30
C GLY A 85 18.71 -0.97 5.44
N ARG A 86 17.97 -1.50 4.47
CA ARG A 86 17.09 -0.78 3.54
C ARG A 86 15.61 -1.08 3.81
N PHE A 87 15.23 -1.49 5.02
CA PHE A 87 13.84 -1.83 5.32
C PHE A 87 13.03 -0.58 5.62
N HIS A 88 12.05 -0.30 4.77
CA HIS A 88 11.10 0.79 4.94
C HIS A 88 9.76 0.44 4.27
N ASN A 89 8.77 1.34 4.32
CA ASN A 89 7.41 1.10 3.83
C ASN A 89 7.39 0.53 2.39
N ARG A 90 8.22 1.07 1.49
CA ARG A 90 8.25 0.63 0.08
C ARG A 90 8.66 -0.83 -0.07
N THR A 91 9.64 -1.29 0.70
CA THR A 91 10.11 -2.68 0.65
C THR A 91 9.21 -3.61 1.45
N TYR A 92 8.63 -3.15 2.57
CA TYR A 92 7.64 -3.91 3.33
C TYR A 92 6.39 -4.23 2.50
N LEU A 93 5.92 -3.26 1.72
CA LEU A 93 4.81 -3.42 0.79
C LEU A 93 5.21 -4.06 -0.54
N ALA A 94 6.48 -4.46 -0.71
CA ALA A 94 7.02 -5.01 -1.95
C ALA A 94 6.64 -4.20 -3.21
N LEU A 95 6.54 -2.86 -3.10
CA LEU A 95 6.10 -2.00 -4.20
C LEU A 95 6.95 -2.14 -5.46
N PRO A 96 8.29 -2.29 -5.41
CA PRO A 96 9.09 -2.49 -6.61
C PRO A 96 8.70 -3.74 -7.43
N LEU A 97 8.24 -4.80 -6.78
CA LEU A 97 7.73 -5.99 -7.45
C LEU A 97 6.30 -5.74 -7.95
N LEU A 98 5.47 -5.16 -7.09
CA LEU A 98 4.07 -4.90 -7.38
C LEU A 98 3.87 -3.97 -8.60
N GLU A 99 4.65 -2.90 -8.68
CA GLU A 99 4.63 -1.95 -9.81
C GLU A 99 5.04 -2.62 -11.13
N ARG A 100 5.99 -3.58 -11.09
CA ARG A 100 6.36 -4.37 -12.28
C ARG A 100 5.23 -5.29 -12.71
N VAL A 101 4.56 -5.94 -11.77
CA VAL A 101 3.37 -6.77 -12.05
C VAL A 101 2.26 -5.92 -12.66
N GLN A 102 1.99 -4.74 -12.09
CA GLN A 102 0.99 -3.81 -12.62
C GLN A 102 1.32 -3.39 -14.06
N ALA A 103 2.56 -2.96 -14.31
CA ALA A 103 3.00 -2.53 -15.63
C ALA A 103 2.90 -3.66 -16.66
N ALA A 104 3.37 -4.86 -16.31
CA ALA A 104 3.30 -6.02 -17.19
C ALA A 104 1.86 -6.52 -17.43
N ALA A 105 0.95 -6.29 -16.50
CA ALA A 105 -0.47 -6.59 -16.67
C ALA A 105 -1.20 -5.54 -17.55
N GLY A 106 -0.58 -4.39 -17.84
CA GLY A 106 -1.21 -3.30 -18.58
C GLY A 106 -2.41 -2.68 -17.84
N LEU A 107 -2.43 -2.75 -16.50
CA LEU A 107 -3.54 -2.27 -15.69
C LEU A 107 -3.23 -0.89 -15.09
N GLY A 108 -4.15 0.06 -15.27
CA GLY A 108 -4.13 1.32 -14.54
C GLY A 108 -4.21 1.12 -13.03
N PRO A 109 -3.64 2.03 -12.21
CA PRO A 109 -3.52 1.86 -10.76
C PRO A 109 -4.88 1.63 -10.09
N ASP A 110 -5.93 2.32 -10.51
CA ASP A 110 -7.27 2.17 -9.93
C ASP A 110 -7.87 0.75 -10.12
N ARG A 111 -7.76 0.19 -11.33
CA ARG A 111 -8.16 -1.20 -11.63
C ARG A 111 -7.28 -2.20 -10.89
N PHE A 112 -6.00 -1.89 -10.76
CA PHE A 112 -5.05 -2.72 -10.02
C PHE A 112 -5.35 -2.71 -8.50
N ALA A 113 -5.85 -1.60 -7.94
CA ALA A 113 -6.37 -1.56 -6.59
C ALA A 113 -7.56 -2.53 -6.41
N ALA A 114 -8.49 -2.59 -7.36
CA ALA A 114 -9.59 -3.55 -7.32
C ALA A 114 -9.08 -5.01 -7.35
N LEU A 115 -8.07 -5.30 -8.16
CA LEU A 115 -7.39 -6.60 -8.19
C LEU A 115 -6.78 -6.97 -6.83
N LEU A 116 -6.13 -6.02 -6.14
CA LEU A 116 -5.59 -6.23 -4.79
C LEU A 116 -6.66 -6.61 -3.77
N LEU A 117 -7.84 -6.00 -3.85
CA LEU A 117 -8.95 -6.32 -2.92
C LEU A 117 -9.69 -7.59 -3.32
N ALA A 118 -9.76 -7.91 -4.61
CA ALA A 118 -10.22 -9.20 -5.09
C ALA A 118 -9.33 -10.34 -4.57
N ASP A 119 -8.03 -10.10 -4.45
CA ASP A 119 -7.09 -11.04 -3.83
C ASP A 119 -7.34 -11.23 -2.33
N VAL A 120 -7.73 -10.17 -1.60
CA VAL A 120 -8.17 -10.31 -0.20
C VAL A 120 -9.39 -11.23 -0.11
N VAL A 121 -10.39 -11.07 -0.97
CA VAL A 121 -11.57 -11.96 -1.00
C VAL A 121 -11.17 -13.41 -1.25
N ARG A 122 -10.29 -13.62 -2.24
CA ARG A 122 -9.75 -14.94 -2.60
C ARG A 122 -8.95 -15.58 -1.47
N PHE A 123 -8.08 -14.82 -0.82
CA PHE A 123 -7.30 -15.25 0.32
C PHE A 123 -8.21 -15.64 1.48
N GLU A 124 -9.12 -14.74 1.85
CA GLU A 124 -10.04 -14.99 2.95
C GLU A 124 -10.88 -16.22 2.69
N ARG A 125 -11.47 -16.42 1.49
CA ARG A 125 -12.28 -17.61 1.17
C ARG A 125 -11.50 -18.94 1.26
N ARG A 126 -10.22 -18.96 0.92
CA ARG A 126 -9.38 -20.18 0.92
C ARG A 126 -8.67 -20.44 2.24
N ALA A 127 -8.56 -19.44 3.11
CA ALA A 127 -7.79 -19.55 4.33
C ALA A 127 -8.34 -20.64 5.28
N ALA A 128 -7.40 -21.41 5.83
CA ALA A 128 -7.63 -22.46 6.80
C ALA A 128 -6.48 -22.43 7.83
N GLY A 129 -6.77 -22.77 9.09
CA GLY A 129 -5.76 -22.84 10.14
C GLY A 129 -6.25 -22.29 11.48
N PRO A 130 -5.41 -22.38 12.53
CA PRO A 130 -5.78 -22.02 13.88
C PRO A 130 -5.83 -20.50 14.12
N ASP A 131 -5.10 -19.70 13.34
CA ASP A 131 -5.04 -18.23 13.49
C ASP A 131 -6.08 -17.48 12.64
N LEU A 132 -7.27 -18.03 12.48
CA LEU A 132 -8.33 -17.35 11.74
C LEU A 132 -9.11 -16.39 12.66
N PRO A 133 -9.53 -15.21 12.15
CA PRO A 133 -10.53 -14.40 12.84
C PRO A 133 -11.85 -15.17 12.94
N ASP A 134 -12.71 -14.76 13.87
CA ASP A 134 -14.03 -15.35 14.02
C ASP A 134 -14.86 -15.25 12.72
N PRO A 135 -15.85 -16.14 12.50
CA PRO A 135 -16.63 -16.16 11.26
C PRO A 135 -17.36 -14.85 10.94
N ALA A 136 -17.73 -14.03 11.93
CA ALA A 136 -18.39 -12.75 11.69
C ALA A 136 -17.40 -11.69 11.20
N THR A 137 -16.23 -11.59 11.82
CA THR A 137 -15.14 -10.70 11.37
C THR A 137 -14.68 -11.05 9.97
N ARG A 138 -14.49 -12.34 9.65
CA ARG A 138 -14.11 -12.80 8.30
C ARG A 138 -15.16 -12.43 7.25
N ARG A 139 -16.45 -12.64 7.55
CA ARG A 139 -17.56 -12.21 6.66
C ARG A 139 -17.57 -10.70 6.43
N LYS A 140 -17.38 -9.89 7.48
CA LYS A 140 -17.28 -8.42 7.36
C LYS A 140 -16.10 -8.02 6.47
N ARG A 141 -14.93 -8.64 6.66
CA ARG A 141 -13.71 -8.38 5.88
C ARG A 141 -13.94 -8.66 4.38
N ILE A 142 -14.49 -9.84 4.06
CA ILE A 142 -14.85 -10.20 2.68
C ILE A 142 -15.82 -9.19 2.09
N ARG A 143 -16.88 -8.82 2.82
CA ARG A 143 -17.87 -7.85 2.34
C ARG A 143 -17.26 -6.47 2.08
N HIS A 144 -16.37 -5.98 2.94
CA HIS A 144 -15.70 -4.70 2.71
C HIS A 144 -14.79 -4.73 1.48
N ALA A 145 -14.07 -5.83 1.26
CA ALA A 145 -13.27 -6.00 0.05
C ALA A 145 -14.14 -6.11 -1.22
N LEU A 146 -15.24 -6.85 -1.18
CA LEU A 146 -16.20 -6.95 -2.29
C LEU A 146 -16.82 -5.59 -2.62
N ARG A 147 -17.26 -4.82 -1.63
CA ARG A 147 -17.77 -3.45 -1.84
C ARG A 147 -16.72 -2.56 -2.52
N PHE A 148 -15.44 -2.69 -2.17
CA PHE A 148 -14.37 -1.92 -2.83
C PHE A 148 -14.24 -2.31 -4.31
N VAL A 149 -14.31 -3.60 -4.63
CA VAL A 149 -14.27 -4.10 -6.01
C VAL A 149 -15.51 -3.65 -6.79
N ALA A 150 -16.70 -3.77 -6.19
CA ALA A 150 -17.97 -3.33 -6.76
C ALA A 150 -17.95 -1.82 -7.10
N ALA A 151 -17.40 -1.00 -6.22
CA ALA A 151 -17.26 0.44 -6.41
C ALA A 151 -16.25 0.84 -7.51
N SER A 152 -15.45 -0.11 -8.03
CA SER A 152 -14.53 0.12 -9.15
C SER A 152 -15.14 -0.14 -10.53
N HIS A 153 -16.35 -0.67 -10.58
CA HIS A 153 -17.07 -0.90 -11.83
C HIS A 153 -17.59 0.42 -12.41
N ASP A 154 -17.84 0.43 -13.71
CA ASP A 154 -18.46 1.55 -14.41
C ASP A 154 -19.72 1.06 -15.14
N PRO A 155 -20.94 1.40 -14.67
CA PRO A 155 -21.21 2.18 -13.46
C PRO A 155 -20.87 1.41 -12.16
N PRO A 156 -20.66 2.11 -11.02
CA PRO A 156 -20.40 1.47 -9.74
C PRO A 156 -21.57 0.63 -9.25
N VAL A 157 -21.29 -0.58 -8.76
CA VAL A 157 -22.30 -1.46 -8.15
C VAL A 157 -22.43 -1.14 -6.66
N THR A 158 -23.63 -0.75 -6.23
CA THR A 158 -23.91 -0.32 -4.84
C THR A 158 -24.97 -1.15 -4.11
N ALA A 159 -25.78 -1.91 -4.85
CA ALA A 159 -26.83 -2.74 -4.26
C ALA A 159 -26.20 -3.93 -3.50
N ASP A 160 -26.58 -4.10 -2.24
CA ASP A 160 -25.91 -5.05 -1.33
C ASP A 160 -26.06 -6.52 -1.77
N ASP A 161 -27.17 -6.87 -2.44
CA ASP A 161 -27.45 -8.16 -3.04
C ASP A 161 -26.60 -8.43 -4.30
N GLU A 162 -26.26 -7.39 -5.06
CA GLU A 162 -25.42 -7.50 -6.26
C GLU A 162 -23.91 -7.55 -5.93
N VAL A 163 -23.47 -6.92 -4.85
CA VAL A 163 -22.06 -6.87 -4.42
C VAL A 163 -21.44 -8.26 -4.28
N ASP A 164 -22.19 -9.23 -3.75
CA ASP A 164 -21.70 -10.59 -3.54
C ASP A 164 -21.54 -11.38 -4.86
N ALA A 165 -22.23 -10.95 -5.93
CA ALA A 165 -22.20 -11.54 -7.26
C ALA A 165 -21.15 -10.91 -8.20
N VAL A 166 -20.52 -9.79 -7.80
CA VAL A 166 -19.54 -9.09 -8.61
C VAL A 166 -18.35 -10.00 -8.99
N PRO A 167 -18.02 -10.13 -10.29
CA PRO A 167 -16.89 -10.94 -10.73
C PRO A 167 -15.58 -10.35 -10.20
N LEU A 168 -14.75 -11.23 -9.62
CA LEU A 168 -13.46 -10.81 -9.10
C LEU A 168 -12.44 -10.66 -10.24
N PRO A 169 -11.83 -9.48 -10.45
CA PRO A 169 -10.80 -9.29 -11.47
C PRO A 169 -9.62 -10.26 -11.27
N ALA A 170 -9.01 -10.70 -12.37
CA ALA A 170 -7.89 -11.63 -12.39
C ALA A 170 -6.75 -11.09 -13.26
N LEU A 171 -5.56 -11.65 -13.08
CA LEU A 171 -4.40 -11.33 -13.92
C LEU A 171 -4.46 -12.10 -15.25
N PRO A 172 -3.87 -11.56 -16.32
CA PRO A 172 -3.99 -12.14 -17.66
C PRO A 172 -3.18 -13.44 -17.83
N THR A 173 -2.19 -13.71 -16.97
CA THR A 173 -1.36 -14.92 -17.06
C THR A 173 -1.05 -15.51 -15.67
N ASP A 174 -0.81 -16.82 -15.62
CA ASP A 174 -0.42 -17.54 -14.40
C ASP A 174 0.95 -17.10 -13.86
N GLU A 175 1.86 -16.71 -14.75
CA GLU A 175 3.17 -16.18 -14.36
C GLU A 175 3.01 -14.86 -13.59
N LEU A 176 2.19 -13.93 -14.10
CA LEU A 176 1.91 -12.69 -13.40
C LEU A 176 1.15 -12.94 -12.10
N ALA A 177 0.21 -13.90 -12.09
CA ALA A 177 -0.48 -14.31 -10.87
C ALA A 177 0.49 -14.82 -9.79
N THR A 178 1.54 -15.54 -10.20
CA THR A 178 2.60 -16.01 -9.30
C THR A 178 3.38 -14.84 -8.71
N TRP A 179 3.88 -13.91 -9.53
CA TRP A 179 4.61 -12.74 -9.04
C TRP A 179 3.75 -11.79 -8.19
N PHE A 180 2.47 -11.66 -8.53
CA PHE A 180 1.49 -10.93 -7.73
C PHE A 180 1.27 -11.55 -6.35
N ALA A 181 1.17 -12.88 -6.25
CA ALA A 181 1.09 -13.56 -4.96
C ALA A 181 2.37 -13.36 -4.13
N LEU A 182 3.53 -13.32 -4.80
CA LEU A 182 4.84 -13.09 -4.18
C LEU A 182 5.07 -11.63 -3.74
N SER A 183 4.19 -10.70 -4.12
CA SER A 183 4.23 -9.31 -3.66
C SER A 183 3.63 -9.12 -2.26
N VAL A 184 3.28 -10.19 -1.54
CA VAL A 184 2.94 -10.14 -0.12
C VAL A 184 4.08 -10.78 0.69
N GLN A 185 4.97 -9.95 1.23
CA GLN A 185 6.14 -10.40 1.98
C GLN A 185 5.92 -10.22 3.50
N ARG A 186 5.04 -11.07 4.05
CA ARG A 186 4.70 -11.05 5.47
C ARG A 186 5.94 -11.16 6.36
N VAL A 187 6.06 -10.25 7.32
CA VAL A 187 7.09 -10.26 8.33
C VAL A 187 6.77 -11.21 9.46
N SER A 188 5.52 -11.63 9.67
CA SER A 188 5.14 -12.67 10.64
C SER A 188 4.30 -13.78 10.00
N ALA A 189 3.87 -14.74 10.82
CA ALA A 189 2.97 -15.81 10.39
C ALA A 189 1.47 -15.45 10.55
N ARG A 190 1.15 -14.24 11.08
CA ARG A 190 -0.21 -13.84 11.41
C ARG A 190 -1.09 -13.79 10.17
N HIS A 191 -2.31 -14.34 10.26
CA HIS A 191 -3.27 -14.37 9.16
C HIS A 191 -3.60 -12.97 8.65
N ASP A 192 -3.82 -12.04 9.59
CA ASP A 192 -4.30 -10.70 9.31
C ASP A 192 -3.26 -9.82 8.58
N GLU A 193 -1.97 -10.14 8.66
CA GLU A 193 -0.92 -9.35 7.99
C GLU A 193 -1.10 -9.35 6.46
N TYR A 194 -1.63 -10.45 5.89
CA TYR A 194 -1.83 -10.57 4.45
C TYR A 194 -2.74 -9.46 3.91
N PHE A 195 -3.95 -9.32 4.46
CA PHE A 195 -4.89 -8.32 3.97
C PHE A 195 -4.46 -6.91 4.39
N PHE A 196 -3.74 -6.76 5.49
CA PHE A 196 -3.16 -5.49 5.89
C PHE A 196 -2.17 -4.96 4.84
N ILE A 197 -1.25 -5.80 4.35
CA ILE A 197 -0.35 -5.46 3.25
C ILE A 197 -1.15 -5.11 1.99
N ARG A 198 -2.14 -5.93 1.59
CA ARG A 198 -2.99 -5.65 0.42
C ARG A 198 -3.76 -4.33 0.54
N ALA A 199 -4.27 -4.00 1.72
CA ALA A 199 -4.96 -2.74 1.97
C ALA A 199 -4.01 -1.53 1.83
N LEU A 200 -2.78 -1.64 2.32
CA LEU A 200 -1.77 -0.58 2.16
C LEU A 200 -1.30 -0.45 0.70
N GLN A 201 -1.07 -1.56 -0.01
CA GLN A 201 -0.80 -1.55 -1.44
C GLN A 201 -1.93 -0.88 -2.23
N ALA A 202 -3.18 -1.15 -1.87
CA ALA A 202 -4.33 -0.51 -2.51
C ALA A 202 -4.41 0.99 -2.22
N HIS A 203 -4.02 1.46 -1.03
CA HIS A 203 -3.88 2.89 -0.76
C HIS A 203 -2.85 3.53 -1.70
N GLU A 204 -1.68 2.91 -1.88
CA GLU A 204 -0.63 3.43 -2.79
C GLU A 204 -1.14 3.53 -4.24
N MET A 205 -1.91 2.54 -4.71
CA MET A 205 -2.54 2.58 -6.04
C MET A 205 -3.60 3.68 -6.16
N VAL A 206 -4.44 3.84 -5.13
CA VAL A 206 -5.43 4.92 -5.10
C VAL A 206 -4.74 6.28 -5.10
N PHE A 207 -3.69 6.49 -4.30
CA PHE A 207 -2.95 7.75 -4.30
C PHE A 207 -2.19 8.02 -5.59
N THR A 208 -1.70 6.97 -6.27
CA THR A 208 -1.11 7.11 -7.61
C THR A 208 -2.14 7.67 -8.59
N THR A 209 -3.34 7.08 -8.62
CA THR A 209 -4.45 7.56 -9.46
C THR A 209 -4.81 9.01 -9.12
N LEU A 210 -4.92 9.34 -7.83
CA LEU A 210 -5.26 10.69 -7.39
C LEU A 210 -4.21 11.73 -7.79
N ALA A 211 -2.91 11.40 -7.66
CA ALA A 211 -1.84 12.28 -8.10
C ALA A 211 -1.90 12.54 -9.61
N ASP A 212 -2.12 11.49 -10.41
CA ASP A 212 -2.23 11.59 -11.87
C ASP A 212 -3.44 12.45 -12.27
N GLU A 213 -4.59 12.30 -11.60
CA GLU A 213 -5.78 13.13 -11.83
C GLU A 213 -5.54 14.61 -11.45
N MET A 214 -4.79 14.91 -10.39
CA MET A 214 -4.43 16.30 -10.04
C MET A 214 -3.51 16.92 -11.10
N VAL A 215 -2.51 16.18 -11.58
CA VAL A 215 -1.60 16.62 -12.65
C VAL A 215 -2.38 16.88 -13.94
N ALA A 216 -3.27 15.97 -14.33
CA ALA A 216 -4.11 16.12 -15.51
C ALA A 216 -5.08 17.30 -15.40
N ALA A 217 -5.73 17.47 -14.24
CA ALA A 217 -6.60 18.62 -13.97
C ALA A 217 -5.82 19.94 -14.05
N THR A 218 -4.60 19.99 -13.50
CA THR A 218 -3.72 21.15 -13.58
C THR A 218 -3.41 21.49 -15.04
N ALA A 219 -2.98 20.51 -15.84
CA ALA A 219 -2.69 20.70 -17.27
C ALA A 219 -3.93 21.15 -18.07
N ALA A 220 -5.12 20.63 -17.75
CA ALA A 220 -6.36 21.05 -18.37
C ALA A 220 -6.71 22.51 -18.03
N LEU A 221 -6.58 22.93 -16.76
CA LEU A 221 -6.79 24.33 -16.36
C LEU A 221 -5.81 25.28 -17.03
N ARG A 222 -4.51 24.92 -17.07
CA ARG A 222 -3.48 25.71 -17.75
C ARG A 222 -3.75 25.88 -19.24
N ALA A 223 -4.42 24.90 -19.85
CA ALA A 223 -4.85 24.95 -21.26
C ALA A 223 -6.21 25.63 -21.48
N GLY A 224 -6.85 26.21 -20.44
CA GLY A 224 -8.17 26.83 -20.54
C GLY A 224 -9.32 25.82 -20.74
N ARG A 225 -9.11 24.53 -20.49
CA ARG A 225 -10.10 23.46 -20.65
C ARG A 225 -10.79 23.15 -19.32
N ALA A 226 -11.66 24.06 -18.89
CA ALA A 226 -12.33 24.01 -17.59
C ALA A 226 -13.13 22.72 -17.35
N ASP A 227 -13.94 22.34 -18.34
CA ASP A 227 -14.80 21.15 -18.25
C ASP A 227 -13.99 19.86 -18.10
N GLU A 228 -12.85 19.78 -18.78
CA GLU A 228 -11.93 18.64 -18.65
C GLU A 228 -11.28 18.59 -17.28
N ALA A 229 -10.86 19.75 -16.74
CA ALA A 229 -10.35 19.82 -15.38
C ALA A 229 -11.41 19.38 -14.36
N VAL A 230 -12.66 19.85 -14.50
CA VAL A 230 -13.78 19.40 -13.65
C VAL A 230 -13.98 17.89 -13.75
N ALA A 231 -13.94 17.32 -14.95
CA ALA A 231 -14.09 15.87 -15.15
C ALA A 231 -12.98 15.07 -14.44
N HIS A 232 -11.72 15.53 -14.49
CA HIS A 232 -10.61 14.94 -13.75
C HIS A 232 -10.81 15.02 -12.23
N LEU A 233 -11.28 16.17 -11.72
CA LEU A 233 -11.54 16.32 -10.29
C LEU A 233 -12.73 15.49 -9.80
N GLU A 234 -13.77 15.32 -10.63
CA GLU A 234 -14.87 14.44 -10.32
C GLU A 234 -14.44 12.97 -10.31
N ARG A 235 -13.53 12.55 -11.20
CA ARG A 235 -12.88 11.23 -11.13
C ARG A 235 -12.07 11.08 -9.85
N ALA A 236 -11.26 12.08 -9.51
CA ALA A 236 -10.47 12.09 -8.28
C ALA A 236 -11.35 11.97 -7.03
N GLU A 237 -12.48 12.69 -6.97
CA GLU A 237 -13.43 12.61 -5.85
C GLU A 237 -14.04 11.20 -5.70
N ARG A 238 -14.46 10.57 -6.81
CA ARG A 238 -14.94 9.17 -6.82
C ARG A 238 -13.87 8.18 -6.38
N VAL A 239 -12.64 8.34 -6.88
CA VAL A 239 -11.49 7.49 -6.49
C VAL A 239 -11.13 7.70 -5.02
N PHE A 240 -11.17 8.93 -4.52
CA PHE A 240 -10.86 9.24 -3.13
C PHE A 240 -11.89 8.63 -2.16
N ALA A 241 -13.17 8.60 -2.55
CA ALA A 241 -14.21 7.93 -1.77
C ALA A 241 -13.88 6.44 -1.52
N ARG A 242 -13.17 5.78 -2.46
CA ARG A 242 -12.68 4.40 -2.29
C ARG A 242 -11.54 4.28 -1.28
N ALA A 243 -10.65 5.28 -1.16
CA ALA A 243 -9.61 5.28 -0.12
C ALA A 243 -10.21 5.12 1.28
N ALA A 244 -11.34 5.78 1.55
CA ALA A 244 -12.04 5.67 2.84
C ALA A 244 -12.62 4.27 3.09
N MET A 245 -12.97 3.52 2.05
CA MET A 245 -13.46 2.14 2.19
C MET A 245 -12.38 1.21 2.73
N LEU A 246 -11.11 1.47 2.43
CA LEU A 246 -9.98 0.66 2.90
C LEU A 246 -9.85 0.72 4.43
N PHE A 247 -10.18 1.85 5.08
CA PHE A 247 -10.21 1.89 6.54
C PHE A 247 -11.31 1.04 7.16
N ARG A 248 -12.45 0.85 6.47
CA ARG A 248 -13.47 -0.12 6.93
C ARG A 248 -12.96 -1.56 6.85
N LEU A 249 -12.15 -1.87 5.85
CA LEU A 249 -11.46 -3.17 5.77
C LEU A 249 -10.45 -3.33 6.91
N VAL A 250 -9.56 -2.35 7.12
CA VAL A 250 -8.57 -2.39 8.21
C VAL A 250 -9.24 -2.34 9.58
N ALA A 251 -10.47 -1.83 9.71
CA ALA A 251 -11.23 -1.94 10.95
C ALA A 251 -11.50 -3.39 11.39
N THR A 252 -11.45 -4.36 10.46
CA THR A 252 -11.57 -5.80 10.74
C THR A 252 -10.26 -6.48 11.18
N LEU A 253 -9.17 -5.71 11.28
CA LEU A 253 -7.89 -6.17 11.82
C LEU A 253 -8.05 -6.43 13.32
N ARG A 254 -7.62 -7.62 13.76
CA ARG A 254 -7.53 -7.95 15.18
C ARG A 254 -6.35 -7.21 15.82
N VAL A 255 -6.57 -6.65 17.01
CA VAL A 255 -5.55 -5.82 17.69
C VAL A 255 -4.34 -6.66 18.10
N ASP A 256 -4.56 -7.85 18.67
CA ASP A 256 -3.50 -8.79 19.02
C ASP A 256 -2.68 -9.20 17.78
N ALA A 257 -3.34 -9.40 16.63
CA ALA A 257 -2.64 -9.71 15.39
C ALA A 257 -1.76 -8.56 14.92
N PHE A 258 -2.29 -7.33 14.97
CA PHE A 258 -1.54 -6.14 14.63
C PHE A 258 -0.34 -5.91 15.53
N LEU A 259 -0.51 -6.02 16.85
CA LEU A 259 0.57 -5.82 17.80
C LEU A 259 1.72 -6.82 17.58
N ASP A 260 1.40 -8.09 17.32
CA ASP A 260 2.38 -9.15 17.02
C ASP A 260 3.25 -8.80 15.79
N PHE A 261 2.64 -8.62 14.60
CA PHE A 261 3.47 -8.34 13.42
C PHE A 261 4.10 -6.95 13.44
N ARG A 262 3.52 -6.01 14.21
CA ARG A 262 4.05 -4.65 14.36
C ARG A 262 5.45 -4.66 14.96
N GLU A 263 5.75 -5.55 15.90
CA GLU A 263 7.09 -5.71 16.50
C GLU A 263 8.18 -5.92 15.43
N HIS A 264 7.78 -6.44 14.27
CA HIS A 264 8.66 -6.70 13.15
C HIS A 264 8.50 -5.69 12.01
N THR A 265 7.85 -4.55 12.20
CA THR A 265 7.69 -3.51 11.16
C THR A 265 8.37 -2.19 11.49
N GLU A 266 9.23 -2.18 12.52
CA GLU A 266 10.04 -1.00 12.84
C GLU A 266 10.82 -0.50 11.61
N GLY A 267 10.82 0.81 11.39
CA GLY A 267 11.41 1.46 10.22
C GLY A 267 10.48 1.54 9.00
N ALA A 268 9.39 0.76 8.96
CA ALA A 268 8.38 0.82 7.90
C ALA A 268 7.10 1.50 8.39
N SER A 269 6.68 2.58 7.73
CA SER A 269 5.48 3.32 8.13
C SER A 269 4.83 4.10 7.00
N ALA A 270 3.51 4.29 7.08
CA ALA A 270 2.72 5.09 6.15
C ALA A 270 3.20 6.55 6.03
N ILE A 271 3.94 7.09 7.02
CA ILE A 271 4.59 8.40 6.89
C ILE A 271 5.58 8.45 5.72
N GLN A 272 6.07 7.30 5.24
CA GLN A 272 6.99 7.15 4.10
C GLN A 272 6.27 6.93 2.76
N SER A 273 4.92 6.96 2.72
CA SER A 273 4.16 6.79 1.47
C SER A 273 4.48 7.91 0.50
N GLU A 274 5.17 7.61 -0.61
CA GLU A 274 5.55 8.57 -1.65
C GLU A 274 4.33 9.05 -2.43
N GLN A 275 3.42 8.14 -2.78
CA GLN A 275 2.26 8.45 -3.61
C GLN A 275 1.28 9.39 -2.88
N TYR A 276 1.12 9.23 -1.57
CA TYR A 276 0.32 10.18 -0.78
C TYR A 276 0.91 11.60 -0.84
N LYS A 277 2.25 11.76 -0.76
CA LYS A 277 2.87 13.11 -0.79
C LYS A 277 2.89 13.67 -2.20
N ARG A 278 2.98 12.84 -3.24
CA ARG A 278 2.80 13.28 -4.63
C ARG A 278 1.39 13.84 -4.83
N PHE A 279 0.37 13.14 -4.34
CA PHE A 279 -1.01 13.65 -4.35
C PHE A 279 -1.13 14.97 -3.56
N GLU A 280 -0.64 15.01 -2.32
CA GLU A 280 -0.67 16.22 -1.49
C GLU A 280 0.01 17.41 -2.17
N ALA A 281 1.20 17.20 -2.75
CA ALA A 281 1.97 18.24 -3.44
C ALA A 281 1.33 18.69 -4.77
N ALA A 282 0.66 17.79 -5.49
CA ALA A 282 -0.04 18.12 -6.73
C ALA A 282 -1.32 18.94 -6.46
N CYS A 283 -1.93 18.82 -5.29
CA CYS A 283 -3.06 19.66 -4.89
C CYS A 283 -2.64 21.11 -4.67
N ALA A 284 -1.67 21.36 -3.79
CA ALA A 284 -1.15 22.68 -3.47
C ALA A 284 0.29 22.59 -2.98
N ARG A 285 1.02 23.70 -3.11
CA ARG A 285 2.40 23.78 -2.61
C ARG A 285 2.40 23.66 -1.07
N PRO A 286 3.07 22.65 -0.49
CA PRO A 286 3.16 22.53 0.96
C PRO A 286 3.86 23.76 1.57
N GLY A 287 3.30 24.31 2.65
CA GLY A 287 3.94 25.36 3.43
C GLY A 287 5.29 24.91 4.02
N SER A 288 6.16 25.85 4.36
CA SER A 288 7.54 25.57 4.83
C SER A 288 7.61 24.60 6.00
N ALA A 289 6.74 24.75 7.00
CA ALA A 289 6.67 23.84 8.16
C ALA A 289 6.32 22.40 7.74
N ARG A 290 5.41 22.23 6.77
CA ARG A 290 5.00 20.91 6.25
C ARG A 290 6.13 20.29 5.41
N LEU A 291 6.76 21.06 4.54
CA LEU A 291 7.87 20.61 3.68
C LEU A 291 9.11 20.20 4.49
N ASN A 292 9.36 20.86 5.64
CA ASN A 292 10.44 20.54 6.56
C ASN A 292 10.08 19.45 7.60
N SER A 293 8.87 18.87 7.53
CA SER A 293 8.45 17.84 8.47
C SER A 293 9.08 16.47 8.17
N ALA A 294 9.04 15.57 9.15
CA ALA A 294 9.45 14.18 8.98
C ALA A 294 8.73 13.48 7.81
N ALA A 295 7.50 13.90 7.46
CA ALA A 295 6.76 13.33 6.34
C ALA A 295 7.45 13.55 4.99
N PHE A 296 7.95 14.76 4.74
CA PHE A 296 8.64 15.11 3.48
C PHE A 296 10.12 14.76 3.50
N ALA A 297 10.76 14.70 4.68
CA ALA A 297 12.12 14.18 4.82
C ALA A 297 12.25 12.72 4.36
N ASN A 298 11.19 11.92 4.49
CA ASN A 298 11.15 10.52 4.06
C ASN A 298 10.88 10.34 2.55
N VAL A 299 10.59 11.41 1.80
CA VAL A 299 10.25 11.35 0.36
C VAL A 299 11.07 12.37 -0.45
N PRO A 300 12.41 12.22 -0.50
CA PRO A 300 13.30 13.25 -1.05
C PRO A 300 13.00 13.60 -2.52
N ARG A 301 12.50 12.65 -3.32
CA ARG A 301 12.09 12.92 -4.71
C ARG A 301 10.91 13.88 -4.81
N VAL A 302 9.88 13.68 -3.98
CA VAL A 302 8.70 14.55 -3.94
C VAL A 302 9.07 15.92 -3.39
N ARG A 303 9.94 15.97 -2.38
CA ARG A 303 10.47 17.24 -1.86
C ARG A 303 11.24 18.01 -2.94
N ALA A 304 12.12 17.35 -3.69
CA ALA A 304 12.88 17.97 -4.76
C ALA A 304 11.97 18.52 -5.87
N ALA A 305 10.92 17.78 -6.24
CA ALA A 305 9.88 18.24 -7.17
C ALA A 305 9.19 19.54 -6.70
N VAL A 306 8.81 19.60 -5.43
CA VAL A 306 8.22 20.82 -4.82
C VAL A 306 9.21 21.98 -4.80
N GLU A 307 10.48 21.72 -4.48
CA GLU A 307 11.54 22.74 -4.46
C GLU A 307 11.89 23.23 -5.87
N ALA A 308 11.77 22.38 -6.89
CA ALA A 308 11.91 22.73 -8.30
C ALA A 308 10.73 23.56 -8.84
N GLY A 309 9.66 23.73 -8.06
CA GLY A 309 8.51 24.54 -8.45
C GLY A 309 7.58 23.82 -9.43
N GLU A 310 7.44 22.50 -9.34
CA GLU A 310 6.39 21.79 -10.07
C GLU A 310 5.02 22.43 -9.84
N ASP A 311 4.25 22.54 -10.92
CA ASP A 311 2.96 23.22 -10.92
C ASP A 311 1.93 22.47 -10.07
N THR A 312 0.92 23.20 -9.59
CA THR A 312 -0.10 22.64 -8.69
C THR A 312 -1.50 23.09 -9.10
N LEU A 313 -2.50 22.29 -8.72
CA LEU A 313 -3.88 22.60 -9.01
C LEU A 313 -4.32 23.93 -8.39
N SER A 314 -3.95 24.20 -7.14
CA SER A 314 -4.23 25.49 -6.49
C SER A 314 -3.60 26.67 -7.24
N ALA A 315 -2.34 26.57 -7.66
CA ALA A 315 -1.68 27.64 -8.40
C ALA A 315 -2.39 27.92 -9.74
N ALA A 316 -2.70 26.86 -10.50
CA ALA A 316 -3.46 26.96 -11.73
C ALA A 316 -4.85 27.59 -11.51
N ARG A 317 -5.53 27.25 -10.40
CA ARG A 317 -6.83 27.82 -10.03
C ARG A 317 -6.75 29.31 -9.67
N LEU A 318 -5.71 29.74 -8.96
CA LEU A 318 -5.51 31.15 -8.57
C LEU A 318 -5.16 32.03 -9.77
N GLU A 319 -4.34 31.52 -10.69
CA GLU A 319 -3.95 32.23 -11.91
C GLU A 319 -5.06 32.28 -12.97
N ALA A 320 -6.05 31.38 -12.91
CA ALA A 320 -7.25 31.43 -13.75
C ALA A 320 -8.25 32.54 -13.29
N VAL A 321 -7.76 33.79 -13.28
CA VAL A 321 -8.40 35.01 -12.79
C VAL A 321 -9.73 35.30 -13.51
N PRO A 322 -10.71 35.95 -12.83
CA PRO A 322 -12.08 36.21 -13.29
C PRO A 322 -12.33 36.74 -14.71
N ASP A 323 -11.36 37.40 -15.35
CA ASP A 323 -11.56 38.15 -16.61
C ASP A 323 -10.84 37.58 -17.84
N THR A 324 -10.05 36.50 -17.72
CA THR A 324 -9.15 36.10 -18.84
C THR A 324 -9.18 34.61 -19.24
N ALA A 325 -9.80 33.69 -18.48
CA ALA A 325 -9.74 32.25 -18.84
C ALA A 325 -10.94 31.37 -18.44
N LEU A 326 -11.69 31.71 -17.39
CA LEU A 326 -12.84 30.91 -16.93
C LEU A 326 -14.11 31.77 -16.85
N GLY A 327 -15.28 31.19 -17.08
CA GLY A 327 -16.57 31.78 -16.75
C GLY A 327 -16.93 31.63 -15.28
N ALA A 328 -17.87 32.42 -14.78
CA ALA A 328 -18.31 32.35 -13.38
C ALA A 328 -18.93 30.97 -13.02
N THR A 329 -19.58 30.31 -13.98
CA THR A 329 -20.17 28.98 -13.78
C THR A 329 -19.11 27.89 -13.66
N GLU A 330 -18.08 27.92 -14.51
CA GLU A 330 -16.96 26.98 -14.47
C GLU A 330 -16.18 27.10 -13.16
N ARG A 331 -15.90 28.33 -12.71
CA ARG A 331 -15.29 28.58 -11.39
C ARG A 331 -16.11 27.95 -10.26
N ARG A 332 -17.42 28.18 -10.23
CA ARG A 332 -18.31 27.57 -9.23
C ARG A 332 -18.34 26.05 -9.32
N ALA A 333 -18.23 25.46 -10.50
CA ALA A 333 -18.16 24.01 -10.65
C ALA A 333 -16.86 23.47 -10.06
N LEU A 334 -15.74 24.09 -10.41
CA LEU A 334 -14.40 23.77 -9.93
C LEU A 334 -14.31 23.86 -8.40
N ASP A 335 -14.71 24.99 -7.81
CA ASP A 335 -14.66 25.24 -6.37
C ASP A 335 -15.54 24.24 -5.60
N ARG A 336 -16.71 23.88 -6.14
CA ARG A 336 -17.58 22.85 -5.55
C ARG A 336 -16.90 21.48 -5.51
N VAL A 337 -16.19 21.08 -6.57
CA VAL A 337 -15.53 19.76 -6.61
C VAL A 337 -14.31 19.74 -5.69
N LEU A 338 -13.52 20.81 -5.68
CA LEU A 338 -12.40 21.01 -4.76
C LEU A 338 -12.84 20.91 -3.29
N GLY A 339 -13.94 21.59 -2.92
CA GLY A 339 -14.50 21.51 -1.57
C GLY A 339 -14.97 20.11 -1.17
N ARG A 340 -15.52 19.33 -2.12
CA ARG A 340 -15.88 17.92 -1.88
C ARG A 340 -14.65 17.05 -1.66
N LEU A 341 -13.60 17.24 -2.46
CA LEU A 341 -12.34 16.50 -2.33
C LEU A 341 -11.65 16.81 -0.99
N GLU A 342 -11.57 18.09 -0.59
CA GLU A 342 -11.06 18.51 0.72
C GLU A 342 -11.85 17.85 1.85
N SER A 343 -13.18 17.90 1.79
CA SER A 343 -14.04 17.28 2.80
C SER A 343 -13.84 15.76 2.88
N ALA A 344 -13.65 15.10 1.72
CA ALA A 344 -13.36 13.68 1.66
C ALA A 344 -12.00 13.35 2.29
N HIS A 345 -10.98 14.16 2.04
CA HIS A 345 -9.65 14.04 2.65
C HIS A 345 -9.69 14.20 4.17
N GLN A 346 -10.44 15.18 4.69
CA GLN A 346 -10.60 15.35 6.13
C GLN A 346 -11.27 14.14 6.79
N ARG A 347 -12.33 13.61 6.19
CA ARG A 347 -12.99 12.38 6.68
C ARG A 347 -12.04 11.18 6.66
N TRP A 348 -11.23 11.04 5.60
CA TRP A 348 -10.23 9.99 5.49
C TRP A 348 -9.16 10.09 6.60
N LYS A 349 -8.62 11.28 6.87
CA LYS A 349 -7.67 11.48 7.99
C LYS A 349 -8.31 11.19 9.35
N ALA A 350 -9.56 11.60 9.57
CA ALA A 350 -10.28 11.32 10.81
C ALA A 350 -10.49 9.81 11.01
N ALA A 351 -10.86 9.08 9.95
CA ALA A 351 -10.97 7.63 9.98
C ALA A 351 -9.64 6.94 10.28
N HIS A 352 -8.54 7.43 9.67
CA HIS A 352 -7.19 6.94 9.96
C HIS A 352 -6.82 7.16 11.43
N HIS A 353 -7.04 8.38 11.94
CA HIS A 353 -6.76 8.72 13.33
C HIS A 353 -7.57 7.84 14.30
N GLY A 354 -8.88 7.69 14.09
CA GLY A 354 -9.73 6.86 14.95
C GLY A 354 -9.30 5.38 14.96
N LEU A 355 -8.89 4.86 13.80
CA LEU A 355 -8.33 3.52 13.71
C LEU A 355 -6.98 3.40 14.45
N ALA A 356 -6.11 4.40 14.32
CA ALA A 356 -4.83 4.44 15.00
C ALA A 356 -4.99 4.50 16.52
N VAL A 357 -5.93 5.30 17.05
CA VAL A 357 -6.27 5.33 18.48
C VAL A 357 -6.63 3.94 19.00
N ARG A 358 -7.51 3.23 18.28
CA ARG A 358 -7.92 1.87 18.64
C ARG A 358 -6.77 0.86 18.57
N MET A 359 -5.88 1.01 17.59
CA MET A 359 -4.82 0.05 17.29
C MET A 359 -3.55 0.24 18.12
N LEU A 360 -3.21 1.49 18.44
CA LEU A 360 -1.95 1.86 19.07
C LEU A 360 -2.09 2.22 20.55
N GLY A 361 -3.25 2.73 20.97
CA GLY A 361 -3.33 3.46 22.23
C GLY A 361 -2.25 4.55 22.27
N ASP A 362 -1.39 4.50 23.28
CA ASP A 362 -0.30 5.46 23.52
C ASP A 362 1.03 5.08 22.84
N ALA A 363 1.09 3.95 22.11
CA ALA A 363 2.33 3.50 21.49
C ALA A 363 2.81 4.46 20.38
N PRO A 364 4.13 4.75 20.30
CA PRO A 364 4.69 5.58 19.23
C PRO A 364 4.56 4.87 17.87
N GLY A 365 4.63 5.64 16.78
CA GLY A 365 4.54 5.13 15.42
C GLY A 365 5.80 4.37 14.98
N SER A 366 5.65 3.32 14.16
CA SER A 366 6.77 2.52 13.61
C SER A 366 7.72 3.30 12.69
N GLY A 367 7.33 4.51 12.26
CA GLY A 367 8.15 5.44 11.49
C GLY A 367 8.73 6.56 12.35
N TYR A 368 8.95 6.31 13.63
CA TYR A 368 9.54 7.25 14.59
C TYR A 368 8.74 8.54 14.78
N THR A 369 7.41 8.45 14.68
CA THR A 369 6.49 9.55 15.01
C THR A 369 5.95 9.36 16.43
N ALA A 370 5.37 10.43 16.99
CA ALA A 370 4.64 10.35 18.25
C ALA A 370 3.37 9.45 18.20
N GLY A 371 3.05 8.82 17.06
CA GLY A 371 1.87 7.96 16.94
C GLY A 371 0.57 8.77 16.82
N VAL A 372 -0.38 8.51 17.71
CA VAL A 372 -1.70 9.16 17.75
C VAL A 372 -1.60 10.70 17.80
N PRO A 373 -0.79 11.32 18.69
CA PRO A 373 -0.58 12.77 18.70
C PRO A 373 -0.16 13.38 17.36
N TYR A 374 0.73 12.70 16.62
CA TYR A 374 1.14 13.17 15.29
C TYR A 374 -0.01 13.13 14.28
N LEU A 375 -0.82 12.06 14.29
CA LEU A 375 -1.99 11.94 13.42
C LEU A 375 -3.07 12.95 13.80
N HIS A 376 -3.26 13.24 15.09
CA HIS A 376 -4.15 14.28 15.56
C HIS A 376 -3.74 15.66 15.04
N ALA A 377 -2.45 16.01 15.14
CA ALA A 377 -1.93 17.25 14.57
C ALA A 377 -2.15 17.34 13.06
N CYS A 378 -2.05 16.21 12.33
CA CYS A 378 -2.31 16.17 10.89
C CYS A 378 -3.77 16.44 10.50
N LEU A 379 -4.74 16.42 11.44
CA LEU A 379 -6.14 16.74 11.15
C LEU A 379 -6.32 18.21 10.73
N SER A 380 -5.43 19.12 11.16
CA SER A 380 -5.48 20.53 10.77
C SER A 380 -5.01 20.78 9.33
N ASN A 381 -4.18 19.90 8.76
CA ASN A 381 -3.67 20.07 7.40
C ASN A 381 -4.82 20.15 6.38
N ARG A 382 -4.70 21.01 5.38
CA ARG A 382 -5.66 21.15 4.27
C ARG A 382 -4.95 20.87 2.95
N LEU A 383 -5.63 20.26 1.99
CA LEU A 383 -5.12 20.08 0.63
C LEU A 383 -5.08 21.44 -0.09
N PHE A 384 -6.12 22.25 0.08
CA PHE A 384 -6.30 23.52 -0.64
C PHE A 384 -6.37 24.72 0.33
N GLY A 385 -5.50 24.73 1.35
CA GLY A 385 -5.52 25.77 2.39
C GLY A 385 -5.21 27.18 1.88
N ASP A 386 -4.47 27.27 0.77
CA ASP A 386 -4.15 28.51 0.06
C ASP A 386 -5.35 29.14 -0.65
N LEU A 387 -6.27 28.31 -1.17
CA LEU A 387 -7.51 28.77 -1.80
C LEU A 387 -8.52 29.33 -0.80
N ALA A 388 -8.49 28.90 0.47
CA ALA A 388 -9.38 29.42 1.51
C ALA A 388 -8.93 30.78 2.07
N ALA A 389 -7.67 31.15 1.84
CA ALA A 389 -7.07 32.41 2.29
C ALA A 389 -7.08 33.51 1.22
N SER A 390 -7.46 33.16 -0.02
CA SER A 390 -7.58 34.04 -1.18
C SER A 390 -9.05 34.41 -1.41
#